data_AF-A0A1F8KIX3-F1
#
_entry.id   AF-A0A1F8KIX3-F1
#
_cell.length_a   1.000
_cell.length_b   1.000
_cell.length_c   1.000
_cell.angle_alpha   90.00
_cell.angle_beta   90.00
_cell.angle_gamma   90.00
#
_symmetry.space_group_name_H-M   'P 1'
#
loop_
_entity.id
_entity.type
_entity.pdbx_description
1 polymer ?
#
loop_
_entity_poly.entity_id
_entity_poly.type
_entity_poly.pdbx_seq_one_letter_code
_entity_poly.pdbx_strand_id
1 'polypeptide(L)'
;MSISPENVISIESTIRNSLRKKLLKYNPESKYMPFHYKLLGKDRMALYSFVQSLNTTFGTSIFEPVAVALAKTQFTTAENQHVPGHEISEEAQKVIQNIINDLSTGKTNTNKKQEIELIREVCQKGRMNWLSTVKVDLFVQDGNDAIYLFDLKTVKPNISNFKDFKRTMLEWVAIKLAQDPRADVKSCIAIPYNPYEPEPYQRWTMKGMLDLKEELKVAEEFWDFLGGQGAYNELLNCFERVGIELRPEIDSYFSTFKA
;
A
#
# COMPACT_ATOMS: atom_id res chain seq x y z
N MET A 1 18.66 3.80 -13.53
CA MET A 1 18.18 4.15 -14.87
C MET A 1 16.92 4.98 -14.68
N SER A 2 16.80 6.12 -15.37
CA SER A 2 15.60 6.96 -15.28
C SER A 2 14.41 6.31 -15.99
N ILE A 3 13.19 6.62 -15.54
CA ILE A 3 11.95 6.16 -16.17
C ILE A 3 11.95 6.59 -17.66
N SER A 4 11.62 5.68 -18.58
CA SER A 4 11.56 6.01 -20.01
C SER A 4 10.43 7.00 -20.31
N PRO A 5 10.53 7.82 -21.38
CA PRO A 5 9.47 8.75 -21.75
C PRO A 5 8.11 8.08 -21.99
N GLU A 6 8.10 6.89 -22.58
CA GLU A 6 6.87 6.12 -22.81
C GLU A 6 6.21 5.70 -21.49
N ASN A 7 7.02 5.30 -20.50
CA ASN A 7 6.54 4.93 -19.18
C ASN A 7 6.00 6.15 -18.42
N VAL A 8 6.64 7.32 -18.55
CA VAL A 8 6.12 8.59 -18.00
C VAL A 8 4.72 8.89 -18.54
N ILE A 9 4.52 8.80 -19.86
CA ILE A 9 3.21 9.02 -20.48
C ILE A 9 2.16 8.03 -19.94
N SER A 10 2.53 6.76 -19.78
CA SER A 10 1.66 5.72 -19.23
C SER A 10 1.27 5.99 -17.77
N ILE A 11 2.22 6.40 -16.94
CA ILE A 11 2.00 6.78 -15.54
C ILE A 11 1.07 7.99 -15.46
N GLU A 12 1.33 9.06 -16.23
CA GLU A 12 0.47 10.23 -16.28
C GLU A 12 -0.95 9.89 -16.74
N SER A 13 -1.09 9.03 -17.75
CA SER A 13 -2.38 8.51 -18.20
C SER A 13 -3.12 7.78 -17.08
N THR A 14 -2.41 6.98 -16.30
CA THR A 14 -2.98 6.28 -15.13
C THR A 14 -3.48 7.27 -14.08
N ILE A 15 -2.65 8.25 -13.69
CA ILE A 15 -3.03 9.30 -12.72
C ILE A 15 -4.26 10.08 -13.22
N ARG A 16 -4.21 10.54 -14.47
CA ARG A 16 -5.27 11.33 -15.11
C ARG A 16 -6.60 10.58 -15.13
N ASN A 17 -6.59 9.33 -15.57
CA ASN A 17 -7.79 8.51 -15.67
C ASN A 17 -8.37 8.19 -14.28
N SER A 18 -7.51 7.93 -13.30
CA SER A 18 -7.94 7.72 -11.91
C SER A 18 -8.62 8.96 -11.31
N LEU A 19 -8.02 10.15 -11.51
CA LEU A 19 -8.59 11.41 -11.02
C LEU A 19 -9.91 11.76 -11.72
N ARG A 20 -9.98 11.65 -13.06
CA ARG A 20 -11.23 11.88 -13.81
C ARG A 20 -12.34 10.93 -13.40
N LYS A 21 -12.03 9.64 -13.24
CA LYS A 21 -13.00 8.63 -12.77
C LYS A 21 -13.52 8.97 -11.37
N LYS A 22 -12.67 9.52 -10.50
CA LYS A 22 -13.08 9.94 -9.15
C LYS A 22 -13.96 11.19 -9.19
N LEU A 23 -13.61 12.20 -9.99
CA LEU A 23 -14.42 13.40 -10.20
C LEU A 23 -15.82 13.03 -10.71
N LEU A 24 -15.91 12.17 -11.73
CA LEU A 24 -17.18 11.75 -12.33
C LEU A 24 -18.09 10.96 -11.38
N LYS A 25 -17.51 10.19 -10.46
CA LYS A 25 -18.25 9.33 -9.52
C LYS A 25 -18.53 9.98 -8.18
N TYR A 26 -18.01 11.18 -7.91
CA TYR A 26 -18.18 11.81 -6.61
C TYR A 26 -19.65 12.18 -6.39
N ASN A 27 -20.18 11.71 -5.26
CA ASN A 27 -21.50 12.07 -4.75
C ASN A 27 -21.37 12.30 -3.24
N PRO A 28 -21.77 13.46 -2.70
CA PRO A 28 -21.69 13.71 -1.27
C PRO A 28 -22.53 12.68 -0.48
N GLU A 29 -21.91 12.02 0.51
CA GLU A 29 -22.62 11.03 1.35
C GLU A 29 -23.71 11.70 2.19
N SER A 30 -23.42 12.87 2.78
CA SER A 30 -24.38 13.61 3.60
C SER A 30 -24.95 14.79 2.83
N LYS A 31 -26.27 14.79 2.65
CA LYS A 31 -27.00 15.89 1.98
C LYS A 31 -27.39 17.01 2.94
N TYR A 32 -27.46 16.73 4.25
CA TYR A 32 -27.96 17.68 5.25
C TYR A 32 -26.98 17.81 6.43
N MET A 33 -26.24 18.92 6.46
CA MET A 33 -25.26 19.22 7.51
C MET A 33 -25.52 20.63 8.07
N PRO A 34 -26.60 20.85 8.85
CA PRO A 34 -27.10 22.19 9.18
C PRO A 34 -26.09 23.04 9.96
N PHE A 35 -25.39 22.47 10.93
CA PHE A 35 -24.35 23.17 11.68
C PHE A 35 -23.18 23.58 10.77
N HIS A 36 -22.67 22.65 9.96
CA HIS A 36 -21.57 22.90 9.04
C HIS A 36 -21.95 23.93 7.96
N TYR A 37 -23.16 23.84 7.40
CA TYR A 37 -23.63 24.80 6.39
C TYR A 37 -23.81 26.20 6.97
N LYS A 38 -24.35 26.32 8.19
CA LYS A 38 -24.51 27.62 8.86
C LYS A 38 -23.17 28.22 9.29
N LEU A 39 -22.17 27.40 9.62
CA LEU A 39 -20.86 27.85 10.07
C LEU A 39 -19.89 28.15 8.91
N LEU A 40 -19.82 27.28 7.91
CA LEU A 40 -18.77 27.25 6.89
C LEU A 40 -19.28 27.52 5.46
N GLY A 41 -20.59 27.47 5.22
CA GLY A 41 -21.16 27.54 3.88
C GLY A 41 -21.21 26.19 3.17
N LYS A 42 -22.05 26.08 2.14
CA LYS A 42 -22.24 24.84 1.36
C LYS A 42 -21.08 24.56 0.41
N ASP A 43 -20.50 25.61 -0.16
CA ASP A 43 -19.37 25.58 -1.09
C ASP A 43 -18.13 24.95 -0.45
N ARG A 44 -17.75 25.42 0.75
CA ARG A 44 -16.60 24.89 1.50
C ARG A 44 -16.82 23.46 1.94
N MET A 45 -18.06 23.10 2.28
CA MET A 45 -18.41 21.73 2.67
C MET A 45 -18.37 20.75 1.49
N ALA A 46 -18.78 21.18 0.30
CA ALA A 46 -18.65 20.38 -0.92
C ALA A 46 -17.18 20.11 -1.25
N LEU A 47 -16.33 21.15 -1.19
CA LEU A 47 -14.89 21.01 -1.40
C LEU A 47 -14.26 20.08 -0.34
N TYR A 48 -14.58 20.29 0.94
CA TYR A 48 -14.08 19.46 2.03
C TYR A 48 -14.47 17.99 1.85
N SER A 49 -15.74 17.71 1.55
CA SER A 49 -16.23 16.35 1.36
C SER A 49 -15.58 15.68 0.14
N PHE A 50 -15.34 16.42 -0.93
CA PHE A 50 -14.59 15.91 -2.08
C PHE A 50 -13.14 15.56 -1.72
N VAL A 51 -12.41 16.47 -1.08
CA VAL A 51 -11.02 16.23 -0.65
C VAL A 51 -10.95 15.04 0.30
N GLN A 52 -11.91 14.93 1.22
CA GLN A 52 -12.01 13.77 2.11
C GLN A 52 -12.25 12.48 1.32
N SER A 53 -13.16 12.49 0.34
CA SER A 53 -13.44 11.33 -0.52
C SER A 53 -12.23 10.94 -1.38
N LEU A 54 -11.46 11.91 -1.86
CA LEU A 54 -10.18 11.67 -2.52
C LEU A 54 -9.21 10.99 -1.56
N ASN A 55 -8.98 11.57 -0.38
CA ASN A 55 -8.04 11.06 0.62
C ASN A 55 -8.35 9.62 1.04
N THR A 56 -9.63 9.26 1.21
CA THR A 56 -10.02 7.89 1.62
C THR A 56 -9.84 6.85 0.53
N THR A 57 -9.78 7.27 -0.73
CA THR A 57 -9.62 6.36 -1.88
C THR A 57 -8.28 6.49 -2.59
N PHE A 58 -7.39 7.37 -2.10
CA PHE A 58 -6.11 7.66 -2.74
C PHE A 58 -5.22 6.41 -2.84
N GLY A 59 -5.25 5.56 -1.81
CA GLY A 59 -4.58 4.25 -1.82
C GLY A 59 -5.02 3.39 -3.00
N THR A 60 -6.28 2.96 -2.98
CA THR A 60 -6.83 2.01 -3.95
C THR A 60 -7.02 2.56 -5.35
N SER A 61 -7.37 3.84 -5.48
CA SER A 61 -7.73 4.44 -6.77
C SER A 61 -6.55 5.10 -7.46
N ILE A 62 -5.48 5.46 -6.75
CA ILE A 62 -4.36 6.21 -7.31
C ILE A 62 -3.04 5.49 -7.03
N PHE A 63 -2.63 5.33 -5.77
CA PHE A 63 -1.31 4.79 -5.43
C PHE A 63 -1.11 3.37 -5.93
N GLU A 64 -2.09 2.48 -5.75
CA GLU A 64 -2.01 1.09 -6.22
C GLU A 64 -1.88 0.98 -7.76
N PRO A 65 -2.76 1.57 -8.59
CA PRO A 65 -2.60 1.55 -10.05
C PRO A 65 -1.27 2.16 -10.53
N VAL A 66 -0.84 3.26 -9.91
CA VAL A 66 0.43 3.92 -10.23
C VAL A 66 1.62 3.02 -9.88
N ALA A 67 1.58 2.37 -8.73
CA ALA A 67 2.62 1.41 -8.32
C ALA A 67 2.71 0.24 -9.31
N VAL A 68 1.58 -0.28 -9.78
CA VAL A 68 1.57 -1.31 -10.85
C VAL A 68 2.17 -0.77 -12.15
N ALA A 69 1.75 0.42 -12.60
CA ALA A 69 2.27 1.01 -13.83
C ALA A 69 3.79 1.22 -13.77
N LEU A 70 4.29 1.66 -12.62
CA LEU A 70 5.72 1.85 -12.37
C LEU A 70 6.47 0.51 -12.28
N ALA A 71 5.93 -0.47 -11.57
CA ALA A 71 6.58 -1.78 -11.40
C ALA A 71 6.72 -2.57 -12.70
N LYS A 72 5.76 -2.44 -13.64
CA LYS A 72 5.82 -3.09 -14.96
C LYS A 72 7.04 -2.71 -15.80
N THR A 73 7.78 -1.69 -15.40
CA THR A 73 9.02 -1.27 -16.08
C THR A 73 10.22 -2.17 -15.76
N GLN A 74 10.18 -2.91 -14.65
CA GLN A 74 11.32 -3.69 -14.13
C GLN A 74 10.95 -5.10 -13.65
N PHE A 75 9.71 -5.30 -13.23
CA PHE A 75 9.22 -6.57 -12.70
C PHE A 75 8.54 -7.39 -13.79
N THR A 76 8.71 -8.72 -13.74
CA THR A 76 8.10 -9.65 -14.70
C THR A 76 6.59 -9.68 -14.54
N THR A 77 6.11 -9.53 -13.29
CA THR A 77 4.68 -9.44 -12.96
C THR A 77 4.44 -8.28 -12.00
N ALA A 78 3.33 -7.56 -12.19
CA ALA A 78 2.86 -6.54 -11.27
C ALA A 78 1.33 -6.45 -11.29
N GLU A 79 0.70 -6.65 -10.14
CA GLU A 79 -0.75 -6.71 -9.97
C GLU A 79 -1.15 -5.98 -8.69
N ASN A 80 -2.28 -5.27 -8.71
CA ASN A 80 -2.89 -4.75 -7.49
C ASN A 80 -4.06 -5.64 -7.04
N GLN A 81 -4.39 -5.58 -5.75
CA GLN A 81 -5.50 -6.35 -5.15
C GLN A 81 -5.37 -7.87 -5.42
N HIS A 82 -4.15 -8.39 -5.35
CA HIS A 82 -3.81 -9.79 -5.62
C HIS A 82 -4.28 -10.71 -4.47
N VAL A 83 -4.80 -11.88 -4.82
CA VAL A 83 -5.18 -12.91 -3.85
C VAL A 83 -3.98 -13.86 -3.67
N PRO A 84 -3.33 -13.88 -2.49
CA PRO A 84 -2.10 -14.66 -2.31
C PRO A 84 -2.34 -16.18 -2.40
N GLY A 85 -3.55 -16.62 -2.06
CA GLY A 85 -3.97 -18.01 -1.97
C GLY A 85 -4.88 -18.20 -0.75
N HIS A 86 -5.31 -19.43 -0.50
CA HIS A 86 -6.26 -19.73 0.58
C HIS A 86 -5.85 -20.91 1.46
N GLU A 87 -4.74 -21.57 1.18
CA GLU A 87 -4.30 -22.75 1.93
C GLU A 87 -3.10 -22.41 2.80
N ILE A 88 -3.19 -22.76 4.09
CA ILE A 88 -2.12 -22.57 5.07
C ILE A 88 -2.04 -23.81 5.97
N SER A 89 -0.82 -24.22 6.33
CA SER A 89 -0.60 -25.33 7.28
C SER A 89 -1.03 -24.94 8.70
N GLU A 90 -1.69 -25.86 9.41
CA GLU A 90 -2.00 -25.72 10.83
C GLU A 90 -0.73 -25.47 11.68
N GLU A 91 0.37 -26.14 11.36
CA GLU A 91 1.64 -25.95 12.06
C GLU A 91 2.23 -24.57 11.79
N ALA A 92 2.13 -24.07 10.54
CA ALA A 92 2.51 -22.69 10.23
C ALA A 92 1.67 -21.67 11.02
N GLN A 93 0.36 -21.89 11.17
CA GLN A 93 -0.50 -21.03 12.00
C GLN A 93 -0.06 -21.00 13.47
N LYS A 94 0.33 -22.14 14.04
CA LYS A 94 0.89 -22.22 15.40
C LYS A 94 2.20 -21.44 15.51
N VAL A 95 3.10 -21.60 14.55
CA VAL A 95 4.37 -20.84 14.50
C VAL A 95 4.13 -19.34 14.41
N ILE A 96 3.24 -18.89 13.52
CA ILE A 96 2.86 -17.46 13.40
C ILE A 96 2.32 -16.95 14.73
N GLN A 97 1.44 -17.70 15.40
CA GLN A 97 0.89 -17.29 16.69
C GLN A 97 1.98 -17.14 17.76
N ASN A 98 2.95 -18.05 17.80
CA ASN A 98 4.08 -17.99 18.72
C ASN A 98 4.96 -16.77 18.44
N ILE A 99 5.30 -16.51 17.17
CA ILE A 99 6.06 -15.31 16.75
C ILE A 99 5.33 -14.05 17.24
N ILE A 100 4.03 -13.90 16.97
CA ILE A 100 3.26 -12.73 17.39
C ILE A 100 3.25 -12.58 18.92
N ASN A 101 3.12 -13.67 19.67
CA ASN A 101 3.13 -13.65 21.13
C ASN A 101 4.48 -13.22 21.70
N ASP A 102 5.59 -13.74 21.15
CA ASP A 102 6.94 -13.44 21.61
C ASP A 102 7.32 -11.98 21.29
N LEU A 103 6.99 -11.48 20.10
CA LEU A 103 7.15 -10.07 19.74
C LEU A 103 6.27 -9.16 20.63
N SER A 104 5.04 -9.58 20.93
CA SER A 104 4.12 -8.80 21.78
C SER A 104 4.58 -8.69 23.23
N THR A 105 5.35 -9.66 23.72
CA THR A 105 5.85 -9.70 25.09
C THR A 105 7.29 -9.19 25.21
N GLY A 106 7.91 -8.80 24.09
CA GLY A 106 9.29 -8.34 24.06
C GLY A 106 10.31 -9.43 24.38
N LYS A 107 9.93 -10.71 24.27
CA LYS A 107 10.83 -11.84 24.55
C LYS A 107 11.92 -11.98 23.49
N THR A 108 11.62 -11.59 22.25
CA THR A 108 12.52 -11.68 21.11
C THR A 108 12.51 -10.37 20.32
N ASN A 109 13.62 -10.09 19.64
CA ASN A 109 13.67 -9.05 18.64
C ASN A 109 13.11 -9.57 17.32
N THR A 110 12.42 -8.72 16.58
CA THR A 110 11.95 -9.06 15.22
C THR A 110 13.12 -9.29 14.27
N ASN A 111 13.00 -10.32 13.44
CA ASN A 111 13.95 -10.68 12.41
C ASN A 111 13.18 -11.37 11.28
N LYS A 112 12.93 -10.64 10.19
CA LYS A 112 12.05 -11.12 9.12
C LYS A 112 12.55 -12.43 8.50
N LYS A 113 13.86 -12.55 8.29
CA LYS A 113 14.47 -13.73 7.66
C LYS A 113 14.28 -14.97 8.52
N GLN A 114 14.53 -14.86 9.82
CA GLN A 114 14.35 -15.97 10.76
C GLN A 114 12.88 -16.39 10.85
N GLU A 115 11.95 -15.44 10.90
CA GLU A 115 10.51 -15.72 10.95
C GLU A 115 10.03 -16.47 9.70
N ILE A 116 10.51 -16.11 8.50
CA ILE A 116 10.22 -16.81 7.25
C ILE A 116 10.73 -18.26 7.32
N GLU A 117 11.95 -18.48 7.79
CA GLU A 117 12.52 -19.83 7.86
C GLU A 117 11.80 -20.73 8.87
N LEU A 118 11.39 -20.19 10.03
CA LEU A 118 10.56 -20.93 10.99
C LEU A 118 9.23 -21.38 10.37
N ILE A 119 8.60 -20.52 9.56
CA ILE A 119 7.39 -20.87 8.83
C ILE A 119 7.71 -21.93 7.75
N ARG A 120 8.81 -21.76 7.01
CA ARG A 120 9.24 -22.66 5.94
C ARG A 120 9.43 -24.09 6.43
N GLU A 121 10.01 -24.27 7.62
CA GLU A 121 10.21 -25.60 8.23
C GLU A 121 8.91 -26.39 8.47
N VAL A 122 7.77 -25.69 8.55
CA VAL A 122 6.47 -26.29 8.89
C VAL A 122 5.37 -26.03 7.86
N CYS A 123 5.65 -25.30 6.78
CA CYS A 123 4.65 -24.79 5.84
C CYS A 123 3.79 -25.86 5.14
N GLN A 124 4.24 -27.12 5.12
CA GLN A 124 3.52 -28.27 4.56
C GLN A 124 3.26 -29.38 5.60
N LYS A 125 3.45 -29.11 6.89
CA LYS A 125 3.22 -30.07 7.97
C LYS A 125 1.82 -29.94 8.55
N GLY A 126 1.28 -31.05 9.06
CA GLY A 126 -0.04 -31.06 9.68
C GLY A 126 -1.18 -30.93 8.66
N ARG A 127 -2.35 -30.50 9.13
CA ARG A 127 -3.53 -30.30 8.29
C ARG A 127 -3.43 -28.99 7.50
N MET A 128 -3.81 -29.01 6.22
CA MET A 128 -4.02 -27.79 5.43
C MET A 128 -5.40 -27.21 5.75
N ASN A 129 -5.40 -25.95 6.18
CA ASN A 129 -6.59 -25.19 6.53
C ASN A 129 -6.88 -24.13 5.47
N TRP A 130 -8.17 -23.86 5.27
CA TRP A 130 -8.62 -22.76 4.44
C TRP A 130 -8.60 -21.45 5.24
N LEU A 131 -7.90 -20.43 4.74
CA LEU A 131 -7.79 -19.11 5.34
C LEU A 131 -8.13 -18.02 4.30
N SER A 132 -9.10 -17.17 4.64
CA SER A 132 -9.41 -15.97 3.85
C SER A 132 -8.61 -14.80 4.40
N THR A 133 -7.45 -14.53 3.81
CA THR A 133 -6.63 -13.35 4.17
C THR A 133 -7.11 -12.10 3.45
N VAL A 134 -6.68 -10.94 3.93
CA VAL A 134 -6.77 -9.69 3.17
C VAL A 134 -5.98 -9.85 1.86
N LYS A 135 -6.45 -9.18 0.80
CA LYS A 135 -5.74 -9.11 -0.48
C LYS A 135 -4.45 -8.32 -0.32
N VAL A 136 -3.47 -8.66 -1.14
CA VAL A 136 -2.22 -7.91 -1.25
C VAL A 136 -2.49 -6.69 -2.13
N ASP A 137 -2.25 -5.49 -1.61
CA ASP A 137 -2.53 -4.25 -2.35
C ASP A 137 -1.66 -4.13 -3.60
N LEU A 138 -0.40 -4.57 -3.52
CA LEU A 138 0.52 -4.69 -4.65
C LEU A 138 1.35 -5.97 -4.57
N PHE A 139 1.22 -6.82 -5.58
CA PHE A 139 2.06 -7.99 -5.83
C PHE A 139 3.03 -7.66 -6.97
N VAL A 140 4.33 -7.92 -6.75
CA VAL A 140 5.32 -7.88 -7.83
C VAL A 140 6.24 -9.11 -7.77
N GLN A 141 6.68 -9.58 -8.93
CA GLN A 141 7.65 -10.66 -9.08
C GLN A 141 8.79 -10.19 -9.97
N ASP A 142 10.04 -10.39 -9.53
CA ASP A 142 11.21 -9.95 -10.30
C ASP A 142 11.66 -11.00 -11.35
N GLY A 143 12.77 -10.72 -12.04
CA GLY A 143 13.34 -11.64 -13.04
C GLY A 143 14.00 -12.91 -12.46
N ASN A 144 14.17 -12.98 -11.13
CA ASN A 144 14.73 -14.14 -10.42
C ASN A 144 13.65 -14.91 -9.64
N ASP A 145 12.38 -14.70 -9.98
CA ASP A 145 11.21 -15.28 -9.31
C ASP A 145 11.05 -14.91 -7.82
N ALA A 146 11.72 -13.84 -7.36
CA ALA A 146 11.47 -13.32 -6.03
C ALA A 146 10.11 -12.62 -5.97
N ILE A 147 9.31 -12.99 -4.98
CA ILE A 147 7.95 -12.49 -4.77
C ILE A 147 7.98 -11.39 -3.71
N TYR A 148 7.34 -10.26 -4.00
CA TYR A 148 7.17 -9.15 -3.06
C TYR A 148 5.69 -8.83 -2.88
N LEU A 149 5.24 -8.89 -1.64
CA LEU A 149 3.85 -8.67 -1.24
C LEU A 149 3.74 -7.39 -0.42
N PHE A 150 3.07 -6.37 -0.94
CA PHE A 150 2.96 -5.07 -0.30
C PHE A 150 1.56 -4.82 0.25
N ASP A 151 1.54 -4.32 1.49
CA ASP A 151 0.36 -3.72 2.13
C ASP A 151 0.54 -2.19 2.14
N LEU A 152 -0.30 -1.45 1.40
CA LEU A 152 -0.15 -0.01 1.26
C LEU A 152 -0.90 0.70 2.39
N LYS A 153 -0.15 1.44 3.22
CA LYS A 153 -0.72 2.19 4.34
C LYS A 153 -0.65 3.70 4.11
N THR A 154 -1.63 4.39 4.67
CA THR A 154 -1.59 5.85 4.77
C THR A 154 -0.45 6.29 5.68
N VAL A 155 -0.08 7.57 5.64
CA VAL A 155 1.08 8.08 6.39
C VAL A 155 0.92 8.09 7.90
N LYS A 156 -0.24 7.66 8.43
CA LYS A 156 -0.52 7.55 9.87
C LYS A 156 -1.27 6.27 10.25
N PRO A 157 -0.68 5.05 10.08
CA PRO A 157 -1.28 3.85 10.65
C PRO A 157 -1.44 3.97 12.17
N ASN A 158 -2.58 3.49 12.66
CA ASN A 158 -2.88 3.40 14.09
C ASN A 158 -1.98 2.35 14.76
N ILE A 159 -1.38 2.74 15.89
CA ILE A 159 -0.39 1.93 16.62
C ILE A 159 -0.99 0.60 17.12
N SER A 160 -2.30 0.58 17.39
CA SER A 160 -3.03 -0.60 17.85
C SER A 160 -3.04 -1.76 16.83
N ASN A 161 -2.73 -1.51 15.54
CA ASN A 161 -2.95 -2.48 14.47
C ASN A 161 -1.66 -3.18 13.98
N PHE A 162 -0.49 -2.90 14.57
CA PHE A 162 0.76 -3.49 14.07
C PHE A 162 0.83 -5.01 14.21
N LYS A 163 0.19 -5.59 15.24
CA LYS A 163 0.08 -7.04 15.39
C LYS A 163 -0.68 -7.66 14.21
N ASP A 164 -1.74 -6.99 13.77
CA ASP A 164 -2.57 -7.47 12.66
C ASP A 164 -1.82 -7.35 11.33
N PHE A 165 -1.06 -6.28 11.13
CA PHE A 165 -0.20 -6.14 9.94
C PHE A 165 0.88 -7.22 9.91
N LYS A 166 1.58 -7.43 11.04
CA LYS A 166 2.60 -8.47 11.14
C LYS A 166 2.01 -9.85 10.87
N ARG A 167 0.86 -10.17 11.46
CA ARG A 167 0.16 -11.43 11.23
C ARG A 167 -0.22 -11.61 9.76
N THR A 168 -0.85 -10.62 9.15
CA THR A 168 -1.26 -10.64 7.74
C THR A 168 -0.06 -10.92 6.82
N MET A 169 1.06 -10.22 7.07
CA MET A 169 2.30 -10.42 6.32
C MET A 169 2.88 -11.83 6.48
N LEU A 170 2.88 -12.39 7.70
CA LEU A 170 3.35 -13.75 7.94
C LEU A 170 2.40 -14.82 7.36
N GLU A 171 1.09 -14.58 7.38
CA GLU A 171 0.09 -15.46 6.75
C GLU A 171 0.26 -15.49 5.23
N TRP A 172 0.49 -14.34 4.59
CA TRP A 172 0.81 -14.27 3.17
C TRP A 172 2.06 -15.08 2.81
N VAL A 173 3.13 -14.94 3.60
CA VAL A 173 4.35 -15.74 3.47
C VAL A 173 4.02 -17.23 3.59
N ALA A 174 3.31 -17.64 4.63
CA ALA A 174 2.97 -19.04 4.87
C ALA A 174 2.12 -19.64 3.74
N ILE A 175 1.18 -18.89 3.18
CA ILE A 175 0.37 -19.31 2.03
C ILE A 175 1.24 -19.53 0.79
N LYS A 176 2.16 -18.61 0.48
CA LYS A 176 3.08 -18.78 -0.66
C LYS A 176 4.05 -19.95 -0.44
N LEU A 177 4.55 -20.14 0.78
CA LEU A 177 5.43 -21.26 1.11
C LEU A 177 4.73 -22.61 1.11
N ALA A 178 3.44 -22.65 1.46
CA ALA A 178 2.64 -23.87 1.35
C ALA A 178 2.54 -24.36 -0.12
N GLN A 179 2.44 -23.41 -1.06
CA GLN A 179 2.42 -23.67 -2.51
C GLN A 179 3.79 -24.09 -3.03
N ASP A 180 4.85 -23.37 -2.66
CA ASP A 180 6.24 -23.73 -2.97
C ASP A 180 7.18 -23.40 -1.80
N PRO A 181 7.66 -24.41 -1.05
CA PRO A 181 8.57 -24.22 0.08
C PRO A 181 9.92 -23.61 -0.31
N ARG A 182 10.26 -23.54 -1.60
CA ARG A 182 11.51 -22.94 -2.10
C ARG A 182 11.32 -21.49 -2.53
N ALA A 183 10.09 -20.97 -2.55
CA ALA A 183 9.82 -19.61 -2.97
C ALA A 183 10.57 -18.59 -2.11
N ASP A 184 11.15 -17.59 -2.77
CA ASP A 184 11.75 -16.43 -2.15
C ASP A 184 10.69 -15.33 -2.00
N VAL A 185 9.96 -15.37 -0.89
CA VAL A 185 8.84 -14.48 -0.60
C VAL A 185 9.21 -13.43 0.45
N LYS A 186 8.98 -12.16 0.11
CA LYS A 186 9.04 -11.02 1.02
C LYS A 186 7.66 -10.38 1.16
N SER A 187 7.39 -9.86 2.35
CA SER A 187 6.16 -9.12 2.65
C SER A 187 6.53 -7.85 3.40
N CYS A 188 5.98 -6.72 3.01
CA CYS A 188 6.33 -5.43 3.59
C CYS A 188 5.17 -4.43 3.54
N ILE A 189 5.24 -3.45 4.43
CA ILE A 189 4.37 -2.28 4.43
C ILE A 189 5.00 -1.23 3.52
N ALA A 190 4.20 -0.68 2.61
CA ALA A 190 4.58 0.47 1.81
C ALA A 190 3.83 1.72 2.27
N ILE A 191 4.56 2.83 2.40
CA ILE A 191 3.98 4.14 2.74
C ILE A 191 4.32 5.10 1.60
N PRO A 192 3.33 5.56 0.82
CA PRO A 192 3.56 6.32 -0.41
C PRO A 192 4.35 7.64 -0.26
N TYR A 193 4.35 8.30 0.91
CA TYR A 193 5.09 9.53 1.13
C TYR A 193 5.45 9.74 2.60
N ASN A 194 6.47 10.57 2.87
CA ASN A 194 6.87 10.95 4.22
C ASN A 194 6.24 12.30 4.59
N PRO A 195 5.29 12.38 5.53
CA PRO A 195 4.66 13.64 5.91
C PRO A 195 5.57 14.54 6.77
N TYR A 196 6.78 14.08 7.12
CA TYR A 196 7.76 14.81 7.93
C TYR A 196 8.96 15.29 7.11
N GLU A 197 8.96 15.07 5.80
CA GLU A 197 10.07 15.44 4.91
C GLU A 197 10.48 16.92 5.10
N PRO A 198 11.80 17.25 5.14
CA PRO A 198 12.97 16.39 4.89
C PRO A 198 13.42 15.53 6.09
N GLU A 199 12.75 15.64 7.24
CA GLU A 199 13.13 14.85 8.41
C GLU A 199 12.82 13.36 8.21
N PRO A 200 13.61 12.45 8.79
CA PRO A 200 13.37 11.01 8.70
C PRO A 200 11.96 10.67 9.19
N TYR A 201 11.33 9.67 8.57
CA TYR A 201 10.00 9.22 8.97
C TYR A 201 9.99 8.75 10.42
N GLN A 202 9.35 9.53 11.30
CA GLN A 202 9.37 9.26 12.73
C GLN A 202 8.24 8.31 13.13
N ARG A 203 8.57 7.02 13.32
CA ARG A 203 7.66 6.02 13.94
C ARG A 203 8.37 5.03 14.83
N TRP A 204 8.88 5.54 15.94
CA TRP A 204 9.45 4.74 17.03
C TRP A 204 8.47 3.68 17.59
N THR A 205 7.16 3.85 17.41
CA THR A 205 6.12 2.91 17.87
C THR A 205 6.02 1.63 17.04
N MET A 206 6.69 1.56 15.89
CA MET A 206 6.79 0.32 15.09
C MET A 206 7.94 -0.58 15.56
N LYS A 207 8.87 -0.07 16.38
CA LYS A 207 10.03 -0.81 16.86
C LYS A 207 9.57 -1.95 17.78
N GLY A 208 10.02 -3.16 17.47
CA GLY A 208 9.72 -4.39 18.22
C GLY A 208 8.83 -5.37 17.48
N MET A 209 7.83 -4.88 16.73
CA MET A 209 6.91 -5.76 15.97
C MET A 209 7.35 -5.97 14.51
N LEU A 210 7.95 -4.94 13.91
CA LEU A 210 8.32 -4.94 12.49
C LEU A 210 9.83 -4.77 12.34
N ASP A 211 10.42 -5.58 11.49
CA ASP A 211 11.80 -5.42 11.04
C ASP A 211 11.83 -4.27 10.03
N LEU A 212 12.03 -3.05 10.51
CA LEU A 212 11.88 -1.83 9.70
C LEU A 212 12.77 -1.79 8.46
N LYS A 213 13.87 -2.55 8.43
CA LYS A 213 14.75 -2.60 7.25
C LYS A 213 14.20 -3.50 6.14
N GLU A 214 13.54 -4.59 6.53
CA GLU A 214 13.07 -5.62 5.60
C GLU A 214 11.56 -5.50 5.31
N GLU A 215 10.79 -4.92 6.24
CA GLU A 215 9.32 -4.91 6.24
C GLU A 215 8.69 -3.52 6.09
N LEU A 216 9.48 -2.45 5.91
CA LEU A 216 8.96 -1.11 5.70
C LEU A 216 9.69 -0.42 4.54
N LYS A 217 8.92 0.17 3.63
CA LYS A 217 9.42 1.08 2.59
C LYS A 217 8.61 2.37 2.61
N VAL A 218 9.28 3.51 2.71
CA VAL A 218 8.62 4.82 2.81
C VAL A 218 9.09 5.73 1.68
N ALA A 219 8.13 6.41 1.03
CA ALA A 219 8.38 7.43 0.02
C ALA A 219 9.39 6.95 -1.04
N GLU A 220 10.53 7.62 -1.17
CA GLU A 220 11.61 7.30 -2.11
C GLU A 220 11.98 5.82 -2.09
N GLU A 221 12.15 5.20 -0.92
CA GLU A 221 12.52 3.78 -0.81
C GLU A 221 11.50 2.84 -1.44
N PHE A 222 10.21 3.21 -1.41
CA PHE A 222 9.15 2.42 -2.01
C PHE A 222 9.09 2.62 -3.52
N TRP A 223 9.04 3.87 -3.97
CA TRP A 223 8.89 4.18 -5.39
C TRP A 223 10.13 3.84 -6.21
N ASP A 224 11.32 4.09 -5.67
CA ASP A 224 12.57 3.74 -6.34
C ASP A 224 12.81 2.24 -6.37
N PHE A 225 12.27 1.49 -5.39
CA PHE A 225 12.25 0.02 -5.48
C PHE A 225 11.43 -0.48 -6.68
N LEU A 226 10.31 0.18 -6.99
CA LEU A 226 9.43 -0.22 -8.11
C LEU A 226 9.90 0.30 -9.47
N GLY A 227 10.39 1.54 -9.52
CA GLY A 227 10.69 2.28 -10.76
C GLY A 227 12.17 2.55 -11.03
N GLY A 228 13.05 2.19 -10.08
CA GLY A 228 14.48 2.44 -10.16
C GLY A 228 14.83 3.79 -9.56
N GLN A 229 16.14 4.03 -9.39
CA GLN A 229 16.64 5.26 -8.78
C GLN A 229 16.09 6.52 -9.47
N GLY A 230 15.52 7.43 -8.68
CA GLY A 230 14.91 8.68 -9.13
C GLY A 230 13.44 8.58 -9.55
N ALA A 231 12.83 7.41 -9.45
CA ALA A 231 11.43 7.21 -9.80
C ALA A 231 10.47 8.02 -8.93
N TYR A 232 10.78 8.18 -7.64
CA TYR A 232 9.97 9.01 -6.73
C TYR A 232 9.84 10.45 -7.24
N ASN A 233 10.96 11.08 -7.57
CA ASN A 233 10.97 12.47 -8.04
C ASN A 233 10.26 12.61 -9.38
N GLU A 234 10.48 11.69 -10.32
CA GLU A 234 9.76 11.73 -11.59
C GLU A 234 8.25 11.50 -11.40
N LEU A 235 7.86 10.67 -10.43
CA LEU A 235 6.47 10.48 -10.10
C LEU A 235 5.84 11.77 -9.56
N LEU A 236 6.52 12.50 -8.67
CA LEU A 236 6.08 13.81 -8.20
C LEU A 236 5.86 14.79 -9.37
N ASN A 237 6.79 14.82 -10.33
CA ASN A 237 6.65 15.64 -11.53
C ASN A 237 5.43 15.21 -12.38
N CYS A 238 5.18 13.91 -12.52
CA CYS A 238 3.98 13.40 -13.20
C CYS A 238 2.69 13.89 -12.51
N PHE A 239 2.63 13.81 -11.18
CA PHE A 239 1.50 14.32 -10.40
C PHE A 239 1.29 15.82 -10.58
N GLU A 240 2.37 16.61 -10.60
CA GLU A 240 2.31 18.05 -10.83
C GLU A 240 1.76 18.37 -12.23
N ARG A 241 2.31 17.75 -13.28
CA ARG A 241 1.89 17.97 -14.67
C ARG A 241 0.42 17.62 -14.88
N VAL A 242 0.00 16.45 -14.41
CA VAL A 242 -1.42 16.03 -14.47
C VAL A 242 -2.31 16.94 -13.63
N GLY A 243 -1.83 17.38 -12.46
CA GLY A 243 -2.54 18.32 -11.59
C GLY A 243 -2.77 19.67 -12.26
N ILE A 244 -1.77 20.21 -12.95
CA ILE A 244 -1.88 21.45 -13.74
C ILE A 244 -2.89 21.27 -14.89
N GLU A 245 -2.80 20.16 -15.62
CA GLU A 245 -3.71 19.82 -16.73
C GLU A 245 -5.17 19.77 -16.27
N LEU A 246 -5.45 19.08 -15.16
CA LEU A 246 -6.83 18.86 -14.67
C LEU A 246 -7.39 20.02 -13.86
N ARG A 247 -6.57 21.03 -13.51
CA ARG A 247 -7.00 22.15 -12.67
C ARG A 247 -8.23 22.90 -13.22
N PRO A 248 -8.33 23.23 -14.52
CA PRO A 248 -9.53 23.88 -15.06
C PRO A 248 -10.79 23.01 -14.94
N GLU A 249 -10.67 21.69 -15.12
CA GLU A 249 -11.80 20.74 -14.96
C GLU A 249 -12.28 20.70 -13.50
N ILE A 250 -11.33 20.63 -12.56
CA ILE A 250 -11.60 20.64 -11.12
C ILE A 250 -12.26 21.96 -10.70
N ASP A 251 -11.70 23.10 -11.12
CA ASP A 251 -12.24 24.42 -10.78
C ASP A 251 -13.65 24.63 -11.35
N SER A 252 -13.89 24.18 -12.59
CA SER A 252 -15.22 24.19 -13.22
C SER A 252 -16.21 23.35 -12.41
N TYR A 253 -15.82 22.14 -12.00
CA TYR A 253 -16.67 21.27 -11.17
C TYR A 253 -17.03 21.93 -9.83
N PHE A 254 -16.07 22.53 -9.11
CA PHE A 254 -16.37 23.16 -7.82
C PHE A 254 -17.12 24.48 -7.93
N SER A 255 -17.09 25.14 -9.09
CA SER A 255 -17.87 26.36 -9.31
C SER A 255 -19.38 26.14 -9.18
N THR A 256 -19.89 24.94 -9.47
CA THR A 256 -21.33 24.62 -9.38
C THR A 256 -21.85 24.59 -7.94
N PHE A 257 -20.96 24.51 -6.94
CA PHE A 257 -21.32 24.52 -5.52
C PHE A 257 -21.27 25.90 -4.88
N LYS A 258 -20.87 26.94 -5.63
CA LYS A 258 -20.85 28.35 -5.17
C LYS A 258 -22.22 29.03 -5.22
N ALA A 259 -23.25 28.36 -5.74
CA ALA A 259 -24.62 28.84 -5.88
C ALA A 259 -25.50 28.48 -4.66
#